data_AF-A0A0H3A131-F1
#
_entry.id   AF-A0A0H3A131-F1
#
_cell.length_a   1.000
_cell.length_b   1.000
_cell.length_c   1.000
_cell.angle_alpha   90.00
_cell.angle_beta   90.00
_cell.angle_gamma   90.00
#
_symmetry.space_group_name_H-M   'P 1'
#
loop_
_entity.id
_entity.type
_entity.pdbx_description
1 polymer ?
#
loop_
_entity_poly.entity_id
_entity_poly.type
_entity_poly.pdbx_seq_one_letter_code
_entity_poly.pdbx_strand_id
1 'polypeptide(L)'
;MSPGGGIVGAVSTRRLSVAQARRIAVAAYLRSPSTPGNQVPEGEPTLGDRFRNQANHLARAWSLCVGNETLDTLRPTVKFYEQVRVWMGKFDAQQRQAEGKPIPDDIKRLLSSLVAESTASGEIVDIYDAAGLPKPSLSELGPDYEAKAKAAAHPHLAIEALRAVLTKELAAATKNNVVRQRAFSDRISDLMRRYTNQQLTSAEVIAELIAMAKDVAAESDRGKHFTPPLSNDELAFYDAVAQNESAVELQGEDVLAQIARELVGVMQRDTKTDWTVRDDVRAKLRSSIKRLLVKYRYPPDKQPEAIKLVIEQMEALAPEYAERAGRMAKGEDCE
;
A
#
# COMPACT_ATOMS: atom_id res chain seq x y z
N MET A 1 -41.27 -11.51 26.91
CA MET A 1 -40.92 -10.13 26.49
C MET A 1 -39.54 -9.82 27.04
N SER A 2 -38.51 -9.98 26.21
CA SER A 2 -37.14 -9.59 26.53
C SER A 2 -36.87 -8.24 25.87
N PRO A 3 -36.28 -7.26 26.54
CA PRO A 3 -35.64 -6.16 25.86
C PRO A 3 -34.15 -6.48 25.68
N GLY A 4 -33.71 -6.50 24.43
CA GLY A 4 -32.31 -6.63 24.06
C GLY A 4 -31.54 -5.36 24.42
N GLY A 5 -30.38 -5.55 25.05
CA GLY A 5 -29.33 -4.54 25.16
C GLY A 5 -28.27 -4.83 24.10
N GLY A 6 -28.28 -4.07 23.02
CA GLY A 6 -27.23 -4.11 22.00
C GLY A 6 -25.90 -3.65 22.59
N ILE A 7 -24.89 -4.50 22.51
CA ILE A 7 -23.52 -4.19 22.86
C ILE A 7 -22.93 -3.43 21.67
N VAL A 8 -23.03 -2.10 21.69
CA VAL A 8 -22.23 -1.25 20.79
C VAL A 8 -20.80 -1.31 21.31
N GLY A 9 -19.94 -2.01 20.57
CA GLY A 9 -18.51 -2.10 20.84
C GLY A 9 -17.89 -0.70 20.90
N ALA A 10 -17.44 -0.29 22.08
CA ALA A 10 -16.70 0.93 22.27
C ALA A 10 -15.35 0.82 21.53
N VAL A 11 -15.21 1.54 20.42
CA VAL A 11 -13.92 1.81 19.78
C VAL A 11 -13.10 2.65 20.76
N SER A 12 -12.22 2.00 21.50
CA SER A 12 -11.30 2.65 22.45
C SER A 12 -10.29 3.51 21.70
N THR A 13 -10.59 4.79 21.51
CA THR A 13 -9.61 5.80 21.03
C THR A 13 -8.61 6.08 22.16
N ARG A 14 -7.47 5.37 22.19
CA ARG A 14 -6.40 5.62 23.17
C ARG A 14 -5.62 6.86 22.76
N ARG A 15 -5.81 7.97 23.47
CA ARG A 15 -5.03 9.20 23.27
C ARG A 15 -3.53 8.94 23.45
N LEU A 16 -2.73 9.45 22.51
CA LEU A 16 -1.28 9.42 22.59
C LEU A 16 -0.73 10.17 23.80
N SER A 17 0.35 9.65 24.38
CA SER A 17 1.11 10.42 25.36
C SER A 17 1.76 11.65 24.71
N VAL A 18 1.85 12.76 25.45
CA VAL A 18 2.45 14.02 24.97
C VAL A 18 3.90 13.80 24.47
N ALA A 19 4.66 12.94 25.14
CA ALA A 19 6.02 12.60 24.74
C ALA A 19 6.07 11.88 23.38
N GLN A 20 5.09 11.03 23.11
CA GLN A 20 4.99 10.30 21.85
C GLN A 20 4.54 11.20 20.69
N ALA A 21 3.55 12.06 20.92
CA ALA A 21 3.11 13.05 19.93
C ALA A 21 4.26 13.97 19.49
N ARG A 22 5.10 14.41 20.44
CA ARG A 22 6.30 15.24 20.15
C ARG A 22 7.30 14.51 19.24
N ARG A 23 7.57 13.23 19.48
CA ARG A 23 8.52 12.45 18.65
C ARG A 23 8.02 12.33 17.21
N ILE A 24 6.72 12.07 17.05
CA ILE A 24 6.07 11.95 15.74
C ILE A 24 6.09 13.29 15.01
N ALA A 25 5.76 14.39 15.69
CA ALA A 25 5.81 15.74 15.11
C ALA A 25 7.22 16.11 14.64
N VAL A 26 8.26 15.81 15.44
CA VAL A 26 9.64 16.04 15.03
C VAL A 26 10.05 15.16 13.85
N ALA A 27 9.70 13.86 13.87
CA ALA A 27 9.97 12.97 12.75
C ALA A 27 9.30 13.46 11.44
N ALA A 28 8.09 14.00 11.53
CA ALA A 28 7.39 14.57 10.39
C ALA A 28 8.01 15.88 9.89
N TYR A 29 8.39 16.77 10.80
CA TYR A 29 9.13 17.98 10.43
C TYR A 29 10.44 17.65 9.70
N LEU A 30 11.19 16.66 10.21
CA LEU A 30 12.44 16.20 9.60
C LEU A 30 12.26 15.54 8.23
N ARG A 31 11.09 14.92 7.97
CA ARG A 31 10.75 14.28 6.69
C ARG A 31 10.03 15.20 5.71
N SER A 32 9.47 16.32 6.18
CA SER A 32 8.69 17.23 5.34
C SER A 32 9.56 17.87 4.25
N PRO A 33 9.20 17.76 2.97
CA PRO A 33 9.93 18.40 1.87
C PRO A 33 9.94 19.94 1.95
N SER A 34 8.95 20.53 2.61
CA SER A 34 8.85 21.97 2.79
C SER A 34 9.79 22.53 3.87
N THR A 35 10.36 21.67 4.71
CA THR A 35 11.29 22.10 5.76
C THR A 35 12.53 22.73 5.13
N PRO A 36 12.95 23.96 5.52
CA PRO A 36 14.04 24.67 4.85
C PRO A 36 15.33 23.83 4.73
N GLY A 37 15.67 23.05 5.76
CA GLY A 37 16.85 22.21 5.75
C GLY A 37 16.79 20.98 4.83
N ASN A 38 15.61 20.65 4.28
CA ASN A 38 15.40 19.60 3.27
C ASN A 38 15.43 20.14 1.83
N GLN A 39 15.52 21.46 1.64
CA GLN A 39 15.61 22.12 0.33
C GLN A 39 17.08 22.21 -0.09
N VAL A 40 17.66 21.07 -0.46
CA VAL A 40 19.08 20.97 -0.82
C VAL A 40 19.23 20.59 -2.30
N PRO A 41 20.35 20.95 -2.96
CA PRO A 41 20.66 20.49 -4.31
C PRO A 41 20.64 18.96 -4.44
N GLU A 42 20.42 18.46 -5.65
CA GLU A 42 20.42 17.02 -5.92
C GLU A 42 21.78 16.40 -5.54
N GLY A 43 21.74 15.36 -4.71
CA GLY A 43 22.93 14.67 -4.18
C GLY A 43 23.43 15.18 -2.83
N GLU A 44 22.92 16.30 -2.32
CA GLU A 44 23.26 16.78 -0.97
C GLU A 44 22.38 16.15 0.13
N PRO A 45 22.91 15.90 1.34
CA PRO A 45 22.14 15.28 2.41
C PRO A 45 21.10 16.27 2.97
N THR A 46 19.84 15.84 2.99
CA THR A 46 18.72 16.61 3.56
C THR A 46 18.86 16.78 5.08
N LEU A 47 18.06 17.64 5.72
CA LEU A 47 17.98 17.74 7.18
C LEU A 47 17.62 16.39 7.80
N GLY A 48 16.69 15.65 7.18
CA GLY A 48 16.35 14.29 7.59
C GLY A 48 17.56 13.35 7.55
N ASP A 49 18.36 13.40 6.49
CA ASP A 49 19.55 12.54 6.34
C ASP A 49 20.65 12.91 7.33
N ARG A 50 20.93 14.20 7.49
CA ARG A 50 21.87 14.70 8.50
C ARG A 50 21.43 14.29 9.90
N PHE A 51 20.14 14.41 10.22
CA PHE A 51 19.60 13.99 11.50
C PHE A 51 19.77 12.49 11.73
N ARG A 52 19.39 11.64 10.76
CA ARG A 52 19.54 10.18 10.87
C ARG A 52 20.99 9.79 11.13
N ASN A 53 21.93 10.44 10.44
CA ASN A 53 23.36 10.21 10.59
C ASN A 53 23.85 10.61 12.00
N GLN A 54 23.56 11.84 12.44
CA GLN A 54 24.00 12.33 13.74
C GLN A 54 23.34 11.59 14.92
N ALA A 55 22.06 11.23 14.81
CA ALA A 55 21.38 10.43 15.83
C ALA A 55 21.97 9.01 15.91
N ASN A 56 22.43 8.44 14.80
CA ASN A 56 23.16 7.17 14.81
C ASN A 56 24.53 7.30 15.49
N HIS A 57 25.28 8.37 15.23
CA HIS A 57 26.54 8.65 15.92
C HIS A 57 26.33 8.83 17.43
N LEU A 58 25.29 9.56 17.82
CA LEU A 58 24.91 9.74 19.23
C LEU A 58 24.60 8.40 19.91
N ALA A 59 23.81 7.53 19.28
CA ALA A 59 23.49 6.21 19.82
C ALA A 59 24.75 5.34 20.01
N ARG A 60 25.68 5.37 19.05
CA ARG A 60 26.97 4.66 19.15
C ARG A 60 27.83 5.23 20.27
N ALA A 61 27.95 6.55 20.38
CA ALA A 61 28.71 7.19 21.45
C ALA A 61 28.10 6.87 22.83
N TRP A 62 26.78 6.94 22.95
CA TRP A 62 26.08 6.60 24.19
C TRP A 62 26.34 5.16 24.61
N SER A 63 26.34 4.20 23.68
CA SER A 63 26.62 2.78 23.98
C SER A 63 27.99 2.54 24.64
N LEU A 64 28.97 3.42 24.39
CA LEU A 64 30.30 3.36 25.02
C LEU A 64 30.31 3.98 26.43
N CYS A 65 29.31 4.78 26.76
CA CYS A 65 29.20 5.52 28.02
C CYS A 65 28.15 4.92 28.99
N VAL A 66 27.40 3.90 28.56
CA VAL A 66 26.37 3.25 29.39
C VAL A 66 27.02 2.69 30.67
N GLY A 67 26.51 3.12 31.83
CA GLY A 67 26.99 2.71 33.15
C GLY A 67 27.67 3.81 33.97
N ASN A 68 27.92 4.98 33.39
CA ASN A 68 28.43 6.14 34.12
C ASN A 68 27.28 6.98 34.70
N GLU A 69 27.12 6.97 36.02
CA GLU A 69 26.06 7.70 36.75
C GLU A 69 26.09 9.22 36.49
N THR A 70 27.27 9.78 36.17
CA THR A 70 27.44 11.22 35.88
C THR A 70 26.70 11.67 34.62
N LEU A 71 26.36 10.74 33.72
CA LEU A 71 25.73 11.03 32.43
C LEU A 71 24.23 10.70 32.42
N ASP A 72 23.66 10.23 33.54
CA ASP A 72 22.26 9.84 33.59
C ASP A 72 21.28 10.98 33.29
N THR A 73 21.68 12.22 33.54
CA THR A 73 20.92 13.43 33.17
C THR A 73 20.74 13.58 31.65
N LEU A 74 21.64 13.03 30.83
CA LEU A 74 21.57 13.06 29.36
C LEU A 74 20.76 11.90 28.78
N ARG A 75 20.52 10.85 29.56
CA ARG A 75 19.79 9.63 29.13
C ARG A 75 18.42 9.94 28.49
N PRO A 76 17.56 10.84 29.04
CA PRO A 76 16.28 11.17 28.43
C PRO A 76 16.43 11.83 27.06
N THR A 77 17.42 12.71 26.91
CA THR A 77 17.71 13.44 25.66
C THR A 77 18.19 12.49 24.58
N VAL A 78 19.13 11.59 24.90
CA VAL A 78 19.61 10.58 23.95
C VAL A 78 18.47 9.67 23.49
N LYS A 79 17.67 9.17 24.44
CA LYS A 79 16.49 8.36 24.13
C LYS A 79 15.50 9.08 23.23
N PHE A 80 15.31 10.39 23.40
CA PHE A 80 14.43 11.16 22.53
C PHE A 80 14.92 11.15 21.07
N TYR A 81 16.20 11.47 20.82
CA TYR A 81 16.76 11.48 19.46
C TYR A 81 16.73 10.10 18.81
N GLU A 82 17.07 9.06 19.57
CA GLU A 82 16.98 7.68 19.12
C GLU A 82 15.54 7.32 18.71
N GLN A 83 14.56 7.66 19.55
CA GLN A 83 13.15 7.39 19.26
C GLN A 83 12.64 8.17 18.05
N VAL A 84 13.07 9.42 17.83
CA VAL A 84 12.73 10.17 16.61
C VAL A 84 13.28 9.46 15.38
N ARG A 85 14.55 9.00 15.41
CA ARG A 85 15.16 8.22 14.31
C ARG A 85 14.41 6.92 14.03
N VAL A 86 13.94 6.26 15.07
CA VAL A 86 13.06 5.09 14.98
C VAL A 86 11.76 5.40 14.26
N TRP A 87 11.09 6.48 14.64
CA TRP A 87 9.85 6.91 14.00
C TRP A 87 10.06 7.22 12.51
N MET A 88 11.18 7.86 12.16
CA MET A 88 11.55 8.06 10.76
C MET A 88 11.71 6.74 10.01
N GLY A 89 12.42 5.76 10.59
CA GLY A 89 12.60 4.43 9.99
C GLY A 89 11.29 3.66 9.81
N LYS A 90 10.35 3.78 10.76
CA LYS A 90 9.00 3.18 10.65
C LYS A 90 8.25 3.75 9.45
N PHE A 91 8.28 5.07 9.26
CA PHE A 91 7.62 5.68 8.11
C PHE A 91 8.27 5.28 6.78
N ASP A 92 9.59 5.22 6.72
CA ASP A 92 10.32 4.82 5.50
C ASP A 92 10.06 3.34 5.14
N ALA A 93 9.93 2.48 6.15
CA ALA A 93 9.59 1.07 5.96
C ALA A 93 8.16 0.89 5.41
N GLN A 94 7.19 1.63 5.96
CA GLN A 94 5.82 1.64 5.45
C GLN A 94 5.76 2.14 4.00
N GLN A 95 6.50 3.21 3.69
CA GLN A 95 6.59 3.73 2.33
C GLN A 95 7.17 2.69 1.36
N ARG A 96 8.28 2.03 1.73
CA ARG A 96 8.88 1.00 0.85
C ARG A 96 7.99 -0.22 0.68
N GLN A 97 7.33 -0.67 1.74
CA GLN A 97 6.38 -1.77 1.67
C GLN A 97 5.18 -1.42 0.77
N ALA A 98 4.68 -0.18 0.84
CA ALA A 98 3.64 0.34 -0.05
C ALA A 98 4.07 0.34 -1.53
N GLU A 99 5.33 0.70 -1.79
CA GLU A 99 5.93 0.73 -3.13
C GLU A 99 6.36 -0.67 -3.63
N GLY A 100 6.11 -1.74 -2.88
CA GLY A 100 6.58 -3.10 -3.21
C GLY A 100 8.10 -3.25 -3.20
N LYS A 101 8.83 -2.30 -2.59
CA LYS A 101 10.30 -2.29 -2.53
C LYS A 101 10.78 -3.02 -1.26
N PRO A 102 11.89 -3.77 -1.34
CA PRO A 102 12.48 -4.38 -0.16
C PRO A 102 12.90 -3.31 0.85
N ILE A 103 12.60 -3.56 2.13
CA ILE A 103 13.07 -2.71 3.22
C ILE A 103 14.59 -2.95 3.38
N PRO A 104 15.42 -1.89 3.37
CA PRO A 104 16.86 -1.98 3.63
C PRO A 104 17.19 -2.68 4.96
N ASP A 105 18.26 -3.48 4.99
CA ASP A 105 18.61 -4.30 6.16
C ASP A 105 19.04 -3.49 7.38
N ASP A 106 19.54 -2.28 7.17
CA ASP A 106 19.84 -1.31 8.23
C ASP A 106 18.56 -0.80 8.93
N ILE A 107 17.49 -0.55 8.16
CA ILE A 107 16.17 -0.21 8.69
C ILE A 107 15.56 -1.43 9.39
N LYS A 108 15.64 -2.63 8.79
CA LYS A 108 15.16 -3.86 9.46
C LYS A 108 15.87 -4.08 10.80
N ARG A 109 17.19 -3.95 10.85
CA ARG A 109 17.97 -4.11 12.09
C ARG A 109 17.58 -3.09 13.15
N LEU A 110 17.36 -1.84 12.76
CA LEU A 110 16.90 -0.76 13.64
C LEU A 110 15.48 -1.03 14.17
N LEU A 111 14.60 -1.61 13.35
CA LEU A 111 13.27 -2.05 13.76
C LEU A 111 13.33 -3.28 14.68
N SER A 112 14.20 -4.24 14.41
CA SER A 112 14.39 -5.44 15.24
C SER A 112 14.98 -5.15 16.62
N SER A 113 15.89 -4.16 16.74
CA SER A 113 16.43 -3.75 18.05
C SER A 113 15.36 -3.12 18.96
N LEU A 114 14.36 -2.45 18.39
CA LEU A 114 13.19 -1.99 19.14
C LEU A 114 12.33 -3.13 19.64
N VAL A 115 12.13 -4.17 18.83
CA VAL A 115 11.35 -5.35 19.25
C VAL A 115 12.01 -5.98 20.48
N ALA A 116 13.35 -6.06 20.51
CA ALA A 116 14.11 -6.56 21.66
C ALA A 116 14.02 -5.66 22.91
N GLU A 117 13.90 -4.33 22.77
CA GLU A 117 13.71 -3.40 23.88
C GLU A 117 12.24 -3.21 24.32
N SER A 118 11.27 -3.66 23.51
CA SER A 118 9.84 -3.37 23.66
C SER A 118 8.98 -4.48 24.27
N THR A 119 9.58 -5.44 24.99
CA THR A 119 8.84 -6.34 25.89
C THR A 119 8.01 -5.57 26.95
N ALA A 120 8.22 -4.26 27.09
CA ALA A 120 7.28 -3.31 27.66
C ALA A 120 6.53 -2.52 26.56
N SER A 121 5.37 -3.02 26.15
CA SER A 121 4.26 -2.32 25.47
C SER A 121 4.63 -1.17 24.51
N GLY A 122 5.19 -1.50 23.35
CA GLY A 122 5.31 -0.58 22.22
C GLY A 122 4.31 -0.92 21.12
N GLU A 123 3.01 -1.00 21.42
CA GLU A 123 1.97 -1.24 20.42
C GLU A 123 2.14 -0.24 19.26
N ILE A 124 1.96 -0.74 18.03
CA ILE A 124 2.06 -0.02 16.76
C ILE A 124 1.15 1.21 16.86
N VAL A 125 1.74 2.37 17.16
CA VAL A 125 0.94 3.57 17.34
C VAL A 125 0.45 4.11 16.01
N ASP A 126 -0.83 4.45 16.06
CA ASP A 126 -1.64 4.88 14.95
C ASP A 126 -1.29 6.32 14.54
N ILE A 127 -0.85 6.48 13.29
CA ILE A 127 -0.42 7.77 12.72
C ILE A 127 -1.56 8.81 12.78
N TYR A 128 -2.81 8.35 12.77
CA TYR A 128 -4.02 9.17 12.83
C TYR A 128 -4.18 9.89 14.17
N ASP A 129 -3.99 9.19 15.30
CA ASP A 129 -4.04 9.80 16.64
C ASP A 129 -2.99 10.92 16.78
N ALA A 130 -1.85 10.80 16.10
CA ALA A 130 -0.76 11.77 16.15
C ALA A 130 -1.00 13.00 15.28
N ALA A 131 -1.78 12.86 14.21
CA ALA A 131 -2.24 13.96 13.36
C ALA A 131 -3.49 14.67 13.93
N GLY A 132 -4.08 14.15 15.01
CA GLY A 132 -5.37 14.62 15.54
C GLY A 132 -6.56 14.27 14.64
N LEU A 133 -6.39 13.25 13.78
CA LEU A 133 -7.40 12.80 12.83
C LEU A 133 -7.96 11.45 13.32
N PRO A 134 -9.28 11.20 13.25
CA PRO A 134 -9.81 9.86 13.47
C PRO A 134 -9.23 8.92 12.40
N LYS A 135 -9.08 7.63 12.74
CA LYS A 135 -8.66 6.55 11.83
C LYS A 135 -9.73 6.44 10.72
N PRO A 136 -9.52 7.01 9.52
CA PRO A 136 -10.59 7.08 8.54
C PRO A 136 -10.73 5.72 7.86
N SER A 137 -11.96 5.27 7.68
CA SER A 137 -12.29 4.35 6.58
C SER A 137 -12.36 5.18 5.28
N LEU A 138 -12.08 4.62 4.10
CA LEU A 138 -12.20 5.39 2.83
C LEU A 138 -13.59 6.00 2.66
N SER A 139 -14.61 5.33 3.18
CA SER A 139 -16.01 5.74 3.20
C SER A 139 -16.26 7.04 3.99
N GLU A 140 -15.35 7.40 4.90
CA GLU A 140 -15.42 8.60 5.76
C GLU A 140 -14.58 9.77 5.23
N LEU A 141 -13.89 9.60 4.09
CA LEU A 141 -13.11 10.66 3.42
C LEU A 141 -14.02 11.63 2.64
N GLY A 142 -15.04 12.14 3.33
CA GLY A 142 -15.98 13.14 2.82
C GLY A 142 -15.42 14.57 2.85
N PRO A 143 -16.24 15.55 2.43
CA PRO A 143 -15.86 16.98 2.39
C PRO A 143 -15.36 17.52 3.74
N ASP A 144 -15.91 17.01 4.84
CA ASP A 144 -15.53 17.40 6.20
C ASP A 144 -14.10 16.94 6.58
N TYR A 145 -13.66 15.80 6.07
CA TYR A 145 -12.31 15.32 6.27
C TYR A 145 -11.32 16.14 5.44
N GLU A 146 -11.67 16.45 4.20
CA GLU A 146 -10.87 17.30 3.32
C GLU A 146 -10.59 18.67 3.95
N ALA A 147 -11.62 19.31 4.52
CA ALA A 147 -11.47 20.58 5.22
C ALA A 147 -10.54 20.46 6.44
N LYS A 148 -10.68 19.40 7.25
CA LYS A 148 -9.81 19.15 8.41
C LYS A 148 -8.37 18.83 8.03
N ALA A 149 -8.16 18.05 6.98
CA ALA A 149 -6.83 17.70 6.48
C ALA A 149 -6.10 18.93 5.92
N LYS A 150 -6.82 19.80 5.18
CA LYS A 150 -6.27 21.08 4.69
C LYS A 150 -5.96 22.07 5.82
N ALA A 151 -6.75 22.06 6.90
CA ALA A 151 -6.53 22.90 8.07
C ALA A 151 -5.58 22.30 9.12
N ALA A 152 -4.97 21.13 8.84
CA ALA A 152 -4.12 20.45 9.80
C ALA A 152 -2.87 21.28 10.15
N ALA A 153 -2.56 21.37 11.44
CA ALA A 153 -1.37 22.08 11.94
C ALA A 153 -0.05 21.53 11.36
N HIS A 154 -0.07 20.25 10.94
CA HIS A 154 1.06 19.58 10.29
C HIS A 154 0.58 18.92 8.97
N PRO A 155 0.56 19.65 7.85
CA PRO A 155 0.03 19.14 6.58
C PRO A 155 0.76 17.90 6.07
N HIS A 156 2.08 17.81 6.29
CA HIS A 156 2.87 16.63 5.94
C HIS A 156 2.40 15.37 6.70
N LEU A 157 2.05 15.49 7.99
CA LEU A 157 1.49 14.37 8.75
C LEU A 157 0.13 13.93 8.19
N ALA A 158 -0.72 14.89 7.80
CA ALA A 158 -2.00 14.59 7.19
C ALA A 158 -1.84 13.83 5.85
N ILE A 159 -0.88 14.25 5.02
CA ILE A 159 -0.53 13.58 3.76
C ILE A 159 -0.04 12.16 4.00
N GLU A 160 0.89 11.96 4.94
CA GLU A 160 1.44 10.64 5.25
C GLU A 160 0.36 9.70 5.84
N ALA A 161 -0.53 10.23 6.67
CA ALA A 161 -1.67 9.49 7.20
C ALA A 161 -2.64 9.07 6.09
N LEU A 162 -3.05 10.01 5.22
CA LEU A 162 -3.91 9.74 4.06
C LEU A 162 -3.30 8.69 3.13
N ARG A 163 -2.00 8.82 2.82
CA ARG A 163 -1.28 7.83 2.01
C ARG A 163 -1.33 6.45 2.66
N ALA A 164 -1.12 6.36 3.97
CA ALA A 164 -1.16 5.08 4.68
C ALA A 164 -2.54 4.41 4.63
N VAL A 165 -3.64 5.16 4.80
CA VAL A 165 -5.01 4.63 4.60
C VAL A 165 -5.16 4.13 3.17
N LEU A 166 -4.87 5.02 2.22
CA LEU A 166 -5.11 4.78 0.81
C LEU A 166 -4.36 3.54 0.33
N THR A 167 -3.08 3.38 0.69
CA THR A 167 -2.29 2.20 0.34
C THR A 167 -2.90 0.92 0.92
N LYS A 168 -3.32 0.93 2.20
CA LYS A 168 -3.89 -0.25 2.83
C LYS A 168 -5.19 -0.67 2.16
N GLU A 169 -6.06 0.29 1.90
CA GLU A 169 -7.39 0.06 1.34
C GLU A 169 -7.30 -0.27 -0.15
N LEU A 170 -6.36 0.33 -0.88
CA LEU A 170 -5.99 -0.07 -2.22
C LEU A 170 -5.57 -1.54 -2.25
N ALA A 171 -4.68 -1.97 -1.36
CA ALA A 171 -4.22 -3.35 -1.31
C ALA A 171 -5.38 -4.34 -1.08
N ALA A 172 -6.41 -3.94 -0.33
CA ALA A 172 -7.62 -4.74 -0.17
C ALA A 172 -8.50 -4.71 -1.42
N ALA A 173 -8.75 -3.53 -2.00
CA ALA A 173 -9.63 -3.34 -3.15
C ALA A 173 -9.08 -3.96 -4.44
N THR A 174 -7.76 -3.96 -4.63
CA THR A 174 -7.09 -4.48 -5.83
C THR A 174 -6.33 -5.77 -5.57
N LYS A 175 -6.60 -6.48 -4.46
CA LYS A 175 -5.89 -7.71 -4.04
C LYS A 175 -5.67 -8.70 -5.19
N ASN A 176 -6.71 -8.85 -6.01
CA ASN A 176 -6.77 -9.85 -7.08
C ASN A 176 -6.45 -9.25 -8.46
N ASN A 177 -5.93 -8.01 -8.54
CA ASN A 177 -5.74 -7.30 -9.80
C ASN A 177 -4.39 -6.58 -9.86
N VAL A 178 -3.41 -7.24 -10.49
CA VAL A 178 -2.02 -6.78 -10.58
C VAL A 178 -1.91 -5.48 -11.39
N VAL A 179 -2.74 -5.33 -12.42
CA VAL A 179 -2.72 -4.16 -13.29
C VAL A 179 -3.17 -2.92 -12.54
N ARG A 180 -4.32 -2.99 -11.85
CA ARG A 180 -4.83 -1.87 -11.05
C ARG A 180 -3.92 -1.58 -9.87
N GLN A 181 -3.43 -2.61 -9.17
CA GLN A 181 -2.51 -2.43 -8.05
C GLN A 181 -1.27 -1.61 -8.47
N ARG A 182 -0.68 -1.92 -9.62
CA ARG A 182 0.45 -1.16 -10.18
C ARG A 182 0.07 0.26 -10.55
N ALA A 183 -1.01 0.43 -11.30
CA ALA A 183 -1.46 1.75 -11.76
C ALA A 183 -1.69 2.72 -10.59
N PHE A 184 -2.34 2.27 -9.51
CA PHE A 184 -2.54 3.11 -8.33
C PHE A 184 -1.24 3.35 -7.55
N SER A 185 -0.39 2.32 -7.40
CA SER A 185 0.91 2.47 -6.71
C SER A 185 1.82 3.47 -7.44
N ASP A 186 1.83 3.44 -8.76
CA ASP A 186 2.57 4.36 -9.61
C ASP A 186 2.01 5.78 -9.50
N ARG A 187 0.68 5.93 -9.50
CA ARG A 187 0.02 7.24 -9.32
C ARG A 187 0.31 7.87 -7.95
N ILE A 188 0.29 7.09 -6.87
CA ILE A 188 0.67 7.55 -5.52
C ILE A 188 2.15 7.95 -5.51
N SER A 189 3.02 7.13 -6.11
CA SER A 189 4.46 7.38 -6.16
C SER A 189 4.79 8.66 -6.92
N ASP A 190 4.16 8.87 -8.07
CA ASP A 190 4.32 10.10 -8.86
C ASP A 190 3.82 11.33 -8.09
N LEU A 191 2.64 11.24 -7.46
CA LEU A 191 2.09 12.32 -6.65
C LEU A 191 3.04 12.71 -5.51
N MET A 192 3.58 11.72 -4.79
CA MET A 192 4.52 11.95 -3.69
C MET A 192 5.87 12.49 -4.18
N ARG A 193 6.33 12.08 -5.37
CA ARG A 193 7.53 12.63 -6.00
C ARG A 193 7.33 14.10 -6.34
N ARG A 194 6.21 14.45 -6.98
CA ARG A 194 5.87 15.85 -7.30
C ARG A 194 5.74 16.72 -6.05
N TYR A 195 5.15 16.19 -4.98
CA TYR A 195 5.11 16.85 -3.68
C TYR A 195 6.51 17.06 -3.09
N THR A 196 7.36 16.03 -3.13
CA THR A 196 8.74 16.10 -2.61
C THR A 196 9.57 17.12 -3.37
N ASN A 197 9.36 17.20 -4.68
CA ASN A 197 10.00 18.17 -5.56
C ASN A 197 9.34 19.57 -5.52
N GLN A 198 8.41 19.80 -4.59
CA GLN A 198 7.68 21.06 -4.42
C GLN A 198 6.92 21.55 -5.66
N GLN A 199 6.59 20.64 -6.57
CA GLN A 199 5.76 20.91 -7.74
C GLN A 199 4.26 20.94 -7.39
N LEU A 200 3.92 20.55 -6.17
CA LEU A 200 2.58 20.56 -5.62
C LEU A 200 2.59 21.11 -4.20
N THR A 201 1.58 21.91 -3.87
CA THR A 201 1.30 22.36 -2.52
C THR A 201 0.71 21.24 -1.67
N SER A 202 0.80 21.35 -0.35
CA SER A 202 0.17 20.36 0.54
C SER A 202 -1.34 20.24 0.34
N ALA A 203 -2.03 21.34 0.01
CA ALA A 203 -3.47 21.33 -0.24
C ALA A 203 -3.83 20.55 -1.51
N GLU A 204 -3.04 20.69 -2.58
CA GLU A 204 -3.24 19.96 -3.84
C GLU A 204 -2.98 18.46 -3.66
N VAL A 205 -1.91 18.09 -2.95
CA VAL A 205 -1.59 16.67 -2.68
C VAL A 205 -2.69 16.00 -1.86
N ILE A 206 -3.21 16.69 -0.84
CA ILE A 206 -4.34 16.19 -0.04
C ILE A 206 -5.58 15.99 -0.91
N ALA A 207 -5.90 16.95 -1.79
CA ALA A 207 -7.03 16.83 -2.70
C ALA A 207 -6.89 15.65 -3.67
N GLU A 208 -5.69 15.46 -4.25
CA GLU A 208 -5.40 14.33 -5.14
C GLU A 208 -5.46 12.97 -4.43
N LEU A 209 -4.97 12.87 -3.19
CA LEU A 209 -5.09 11.65 -2.38
C LEU A 209 -6.56 11.32 -2.07
N ILE A 210 -7.38 12.32 -1.79
CA ILE A 210 -8.82 12.14 -1.55
C ILE A 210 -9.55 11.74 -2.83
N ALA A 211 -9.18 12.31 -3.98
CA ALA A 211 -9.71 11.89 -5.27
C ALA A 211 -9.38 10.42 -5.55
N MET A 212 -8.12 10.01 -5.35
CA MET A 212 -7.73 8.60 -5.48
C MET A 212 -8.47 7.68 -4.50
N ALA A 213 -8.73 8.13 -3.27
CA ALA A 213 -9.53 7.35 -2.32
C ALA A 213 -10.94 7.06 -2.83
N LYS A 214 -11.57 8.03 -3.51
CA LYS A 214 -12.88 7.83 -4.15
C LYS A 214 -12.79 6.86 -5.32
N ASP A 215 -11.73 6.95 -6.13
CA ASP A 215 -11.49 6.00 -7.23
C ASP A 215 -11.35 4.56 -6.69
N VAL A 216 -10.58 4.38 -5.60
CA VAL A 216 -10.40 3.07 -4.94
C VAL A 216 -11.73 2.54 -4.38
N ALA A 217 -12.53 3.40 -3.76
CA ALA A 217 -13.85 3.01 -3.26
C ALA A 217 -14.80 2.55 -4.38
N ALA A 218 -14.67 3.13 -5.58
CA ALA A 218 -15.45 2.75 -6.75
C ALA A 218 -14.97 1.46 -7.43
N GLU A 219 -13.74 0.98 -7.15
CA GLU A 219 -13.18 -0.23 -7.79
C GLU A 219 -14.05 -1.46 -7.56
N SER A 220 -14.60 -1.63 -6.36
CA SER A 220 -15.42 -2.80 -6.00
C SER A 220 -16.72 -2.91 -6.80
N ASP A 221 -17.23 -1.78 -7.31
CA ASP A 221 -18.48 -1.73 -8.06
C ASP A 221 -18.28 -1.76 -9.58
N ARG A 222 -17.03 -1.65 -10.07
CA ARG A 222 -16.76 -1.55 -11.50
C ARG A 222 -17.24 -2.77 -12.28
N GLY A 223 -17.12 -3.98 -11.73
CA GLY A 223 -17.62 -5.19 -12.40
C GLY A 223 -19.13 -5.15 -12.73
N LYS A 224 -19.92 -4.31 -12.03
CA LYS A 224 -21.38 -4.25 -12.16
C LYS A 224 -21.87 -3.55 -13.43
N HIS A 225 -21.05 -2.74 -14.10
CA HIS A 225 -21.50 -2.04 -15.32
C HIS A 225 -21.54 -2.97 -16.55
N PHE A 226 -20.84 -4.11 -16.51
CA PHE A 226 -20.86 -5.08 -17.59
C PHE A 226 -22.17 -5.86 -17.62
N THR A 227 -22.57 -6.29 -18.82
CA THR A 227 -23.73 -7.18 -18.99
C THR A 227 -23.30 -8.49 -19.65
N PRO A 228 -23.39 -9.65 -18.96
CA PRO A 228 -23.58 -9.80 -17.51
C PRO A 228 -22.42 -9.21 -16.68
N PRO A 229 -22.65 -8.90 -15.39
CA PRO A 229 -21.62 -8.37 -14.50
C PRO A 229 -20.37 -9.26 -14.46
N LEU A 230 -19.19 -8.64 -14.41
CA LEU A 230 -17.93 -9.35 -14.22
C LEU A 230 -17.66 -9.55 -12.72
N SER A 231 -17.23 -10.75 -12.36
CA SER A 231 -16.64 -11.03 -11.06
C SER A 231 -15.27 -10.34 -10.91
N ASN A 232 -14.75 -10.25 -9.68
CA ASN A 232 -13.46 -9.59 -9.42
C ASN A 232 -12.30 -10.23 -10.19
N ASP A 233 -12.30 -11.56 -10.35
CA ASP A 233 -11.25 -12.27 -11.08
C ASP A 233 -11.36 -12.00 -12.59
N GLU A 234 -12.57 -12.04 -13.14
CA GLU A 234 -12.83 -11.70 -14.56
C GLU A 234 -12.45 -10.25 -14.83
N LEU A 235 -12.76 -9.34 -13.91
CA LEU A 235 -12.42 -7.93 -14.02
C LEU A 235 -10.89 -7.73 -14.04
N ALA A 236 -10.13 -8.53 -13.28
CA ALA A 236 -8.68 -8.50 -13.31
C ALA A 236 -8.10 -8.98 -14.65
N PHE A 237 -8.68 -10.02 -15.25
CA PHE A 237 -8.31 -10.44 -16.59
C PHE A 237 -8.70 -9.44 -17.66
N TYR A 238 -9.86 -8.79 -17.51
CA TYR A 238 -10.30 -7.72 -18.39
C TYR A 238 -9.26 -6.59 -18.42
N ASP A 239 -8.80 -6.13 -17.26
CA ASP A 239 -7.78 -5.08 -17.21
C ASP A 239 -6.45 -5.52 -17.83
N ALA A 240 -6.04 -6.77 -17.66
CA ALA A 240 -4.83 -7.31 -18.27
C ALA A 240 -4.88 -7.29 -19.81
N VAL A 241 -6.04 -7.59 -20.41
CA VAL A 241 -6.22 -7.54 -21.87
C VAL A 241 -6.54 -6.13 -22.38
N ALA A 242 -7.12 -5.26 -21.54
CA ALA A 242 -7.42 -3.88 -21.88
C ALA A 242 -6.19 -2.95 -21.87
N GLN A 243 -5.04 -3.41 -21.35
CA GLN A 243 -3.77 -2.64 -21.42
C GLN A 243 -3.26 -2.44 -22.85
N ASN A 244 -3.77 -3.19 -23.83
CA ASN A 244 -3.54 -2.87 -25.24
C ASN A 244 -4.60 -1.89 -25.74
N GLU A 245 -4.21 -0.63 -25.90
CA GLU A 245 -5.05 0.43 -26.47
C GLU A 245 -5.68 0.03 -27.81
N SER A 246 -4.91 -0.58 -28.72
CA SER A 246 -5.41 -1.09 -30.00
C SER A 246 -6.52 -2.13 -29.83
N ALA A 247 -6.45 -2.94 -28.77
CA ALA A 247 -7.49 -3.94 -28.49
C ALA A 247 -8.77 -3.28 -27.97
N VAL A 248 -8.66 -2.25 -27.14
CA VAL A 248 -9.82 -1.47 -26.67
C VAL A 248 -10.52 -0.79 -27.85
N GLU A 249 -9.77 -0.15 -28.74
CA GLU A 249 -10.32 0.55 -29.91
C GLU A 249 -10.94 -0.40 -30.95
N LEU A 250 -10.28 -1.53 -31.25
CA LEU A 250 -10.71 -2.42 -32.33
C LEU A 250 -11.74 -3.46 -31.90
N GLN A 251 -11.73 -3.89 -30.64
CA GLN A 251 -12.61 -4.95 -30.15
C GLN A 251 -13.80 -4.42 -29.36
N GLY A 252 -13.62 -3.29 -28.68
CA GLY A 252 -14.60 -2.79 -27.73
C GLY A 252 -14.69 -3.61 -26.44
N GLU A 253 -15.45 -3.07 -25.51
CA GLU A 253 -15.55 -3.54 -24.13
C GLU A 253 -16.17 -4.93 -24.00
N ASP A 254 -17.22 -5.22 -24.77
CA ASP A 254 -17.97 -6.48 -24.70
C ASP A 254 -17.11 -7.70 -25.06
N VAL A 255 -16.27 -7.56 -26.09
CA VAL A 255 -15.42 -8.66 -26.55
C VAL A 255 -14.28 -8.91 -25.56
N LEU A 256 -13.67 -7.85 -25.03
CA LEU A 256 -12.64 -7.96 -24.00
C LEU A 256 -13.21 -8.59 -22.71
N ALA A 257 -14.44 -8.24 -22.32
CA ALA A 257 -15.14 -8.87 -21.21
C ALA A 257 -15.35 -10.38 -21.47
N GLN A 258 -15.72 -10.76 -22.69
CA GLN A 258 -15.89 -12.16 -23.04
C GLN A 258 -14.55 -12.94 -23.04
N ILE A 259 -13.46 -12.33 -23.51
CA ILE A 259 -12.12 -12.90 -23.41
C ILE A 259 -11.77 -13.14 -21.94
N ALA A 260 -12.03 -12.17 -21.06
CA ALA A 260 -11.74 -12.26 -19.64
C ALA A 260 -12.47 -13.42 -18.95
N ARG A 261 -13.77 -13.61 -19.27
CA ARG A 261 -14.56 -14.77 -18.79
C ARG A 261 -13.95 -16.10 -19.24
N GLU A 262 -13.55 -16.21 -20.52
CA GLU A 262 -12.91 -17.42 -21.02
C GLU A 262 -11.52 -17.65 -20.40
N LEU A 263 -10.77 -16.59 -20.08
CA LEU A 263 -9.49 -16.69 -19.38
C LEU A 263 -9.62 -17.26 -17.97
N VAL A 264 -10.62 -16.83 -17.20
CA VAL A 264 -10.94 -17.44 -15.91
C VAL A 264 -11.27 -18.93 -16.08
N GLY A 265 -12.04 -19.28 -17.11
CA GLY A 265 -12.35 -20.67 -17.43
C GLY A 265 -11.13 -21.50 -17.85
N VAL A 266 -10.12 -20.91 -18.49
CA VAL A 266 -8.83 -21.57 -18.75
C VAL A 266 -8.09 -21.78 -17.44
N MET A 267 -7.98 -20.75 -16.60
CA MET A 267 -7.31 -20.82 -15.32
C MET A 267 -7.91 -21.92 -14.43
N GLN A 268 -9.23 -21.92 -14.20
CA GLN A 268 -9.91 -22.92 -13.36
C GLN A 268 -9.69 -24.36 -13.80
N ARG A 269 -9.57 -24.62 -15.11
CA ARG A 269 -9.28 -25.96 -15.63
C ARG A 269 -7.85 -26.38 -15.32
N ASP A 270 -6.91 -25.45 -15.40
CA ASP A 270 -5.47 -25.72 -15.30
C ASP A 270 -4.93 -25.57 -13.86
N THR A 271 -5.62 -24.87 -12.93
CA THR A 271 -5.25 -24.73 -11.49
C THR A 271 -5.10 -26.09 -10.79
N LYS A 272 -5.71 -27.16 -11.29
CA LYS A 272 -5.56 -28.52 -10.72
C LYS A 272 -4.11 -29.05 -10.80
N THR A 273 -3.26 -28.43 -11.62
CA THR A 273 -1.86 -28.80 -11.78
C THR A 273 -0.98 -27.64 -11.34
N ASP A 274 0.06 -27.89 -10.54
CA ASP A 274 1.00 -26.83 -10.12
C ASP A 274 1.85 -26.36 -11.31
N TRP A 275 1.29 -25.42 -12.07
CA TRP A 275 1.87 -24.86 -13.29
C TRP A 275 2.86 -23.72 -12.98
N THR A 276 2.87 -23.21 -11.75
CA THR A 276 3.79 -22.13 -11.34
C THR A 276 5.25 -22.59 -11.27
N VAL A 277 5.46 -23.88 -11.02
CA VAL A 277 6.79 -24.51 -10.93
C VAL A 277 7.17 -25.26 -12.22
N ARG A 278 6.18 -25.69 -13.01
CA ARG A 278 6.38 -26.58 -14.16
C ARG A 278 6.37 -25.85 -15.50
N ASP A 279 7.53 -25.73 -16.13
CA ASP A 279 7.72 -25.05 -17.41
C ASP A 279 6.91 -25.65 -18.57
N ASP A 280 6.73 -26.98 -18.60
CA ASP A 280 5.96 -27.67 -19.63
C ASP A 280 4.46 -27.32 -19.57
N VAL A 281 3.91 -27.27 -18.35
CA VAL A 281 2.52 -26.86 -18.11
C VAL A 281 2.34 -25.36 -18.40
N ARG A 282 3.31 -24.53 -17.99
CA ARG A 282 3.30 -23.09 -18.27
C ARG A 282 3.34 -22.81 -19.77
N ALA A 283 4.13 -23.54 -20.56
CA ALA A 283 4.17 -23.42 -22.02
C ALA A 283 2.84 -23.81 -22.69
N LYS A 284 2.18 -24.86 -22.18
CA LYS A 284 0.85 -25.27 -22.64
C LYS A 284 -0.19 -24.19 -22.34
N LEU A 285 -0.16 -23.60 -21.14
CA LEU A 285 -1.04 -22.50 -20.74
C LEU A 285 -0.86 -21.27 -21.66
N ARG A 286 0.39 -20.86 -21.94
CA ARG A 286 0.69 -19.80 -22.91
C ARG A 286 0.07 -20.08 -24.28
N SER A 287 0.16 -21.32 -24.75
CA SER A 287 -0.40 -21.73 -26.03
C SER A 287 -1.93 -21.67 -26.04
N SER A 288 -2.58 -22.04 -24.95
CA SER A 288 -4.03 -21.91 -24.76
C SER A 288 -4.48 -20.45 -24.79
N ILE A 289 -3.80 -19.57 -24.03
CA ILE A 289 -4.08 -18.14 -23.99
C ILE A 289 -3.88 -17.53 -25.39
N LYS A 290 -2.77 -17.84 -26.07
CA LYS A 290 -2.52 -17.35 -27.44
C LYS A 290 -3.64 -17.76 -28.40
N ARG A 291 -4.08 -19.02 -28.34
CA ARG A 291 -5.17 -19.52 -29.20
C ARG A 291 -6.49 -18.79 -28.90
N LEU A 292 -6.77 -18.50 -27.64
CA LEU A 292 -7.93 -17.74 -27.23
C LEU A 292 -7.91 -16.32 -27.81
N LEU A 293 -6.79 -15.60 -27.65
CA LEU A 293 -6.65 -14.25 -28.21
C LEU A 293 -6.80 -14.24 -29.74
N VAL A 294 -6.27 -15.25 -30.45
CA VAL A 294 -6.43 -15.39 -31.90
C VAL A 294 -7.88 -15.68 -32.31
N LYS A 295 -8.62 -16.51 -31.56
CA LYS A 295 -10.04 -16.79 -31.80
C LYS A 295 -10.88 -15.50 -31.81
N TYR A 296 -10.54 -14.57 -30.92
CA TYR A 296 -11.18 -13.27 -30.81
C TYR A 296 -10.55 -12.18 -31.69
N ARG A 297 -9.63 -12.52 -32.61
CA ARG A 297 -8.94 -11.55 -33.48
C ARG A 297 -8.27 -10.41 -32.71
N TYR A 298 -7.73 -10.72 -31.53
CA TYR A 298 -6.98 -9.76 -30.74
C TYR A 298 -5.78 -9.20 -31.52
N PRO A 299 -5.57 -7.87 -31.54
CA PRO A 299 -4.51 -7.24 -32.31
C PRO A 299 -3.13 -7.84 -32.01
N PRO A 300 -2.33 -8.17 -33.04
CA PRO A 300 -1.05 -8.84 -32.86
C PRO A 300 0.07 -7.94 -32.30
N ASP A 301 -0.14 -6.62 -32.28
CA ASP A 301 0.86 -5.61 -31.94
C ASP A 301 1.41 -5.74 -30.51
N LYS A 302 0.53 -5.77 -29.50
CA LYS A 302 0.90 -5.98 -28.09
C LYS A 302 0.37 -7.31 -27.56
N GLN A 303 0.09 -8.27 -28.45
CA GLN A 303 -0.35 -9.61 -28.06
C GLN A 303 0.65 -10.34 -27.15
N PRO A 304 1.98 -10.30 -27.38
CA PRO A 304 2.94 -10.94 -26.48
C PRO A 304 2.93 -10.36 -25.06
N GLU A 305 2.77 -9.04 -24.95
CA GLU A 305 2.70 -8.32 -23.67
C GLU A 305 1.41 -8.66 -22.92
N ALA A 306 0.28 -8.68 -23.63
CA ALA A 306 -1.00 -9.10 -23.06
C ALA A 306 -0.95 -10.54 -22.54
N ILE A 307 -0.32 -11.47 -23.28
CA ILE A 307 -0.12 -12.85 -22.81
C ILE A 307 0.71 -12.87 -21.52
N LYS A 308 1.79 -12.09 -21.45
CA LYS A 308 2.64 -12.01 -20.25
C LYS A 308 1.85 -11.49 -19.04
N LEU A 309 1.08 -10.41 -19.21
CA LEU A 309 0.25 -9.83 -18.15
C LEU A 309 -0.84 -10.79 -17.68
N VAL A 310 -1.50 -11.50 -18.60
CA VAL A 310 -2.50 -12.51 -18.27
C VAL A 310 -1.90 -13.64 -17.43
N ILE A 311 -0.70 -14.12 -17.76
CA ILE A 311 -0.02 -15.16 -16.97
C ILE A 311 0.30 -14.65 -15.58
N GLU A 312 0.86 -13.45 -15.48
CA GLU A 312 1.16 -12.83 -14.20
C GLU A 312 -0.10 -12.65 -13.33
N GLN A 313 -1.21 -12.27 -13.96
CA GLN A 313 -2.51 -12.19 -13.30
C GLN A 313 -3.00 -13.57 -12.84
N MET A 314 -2.77 -14.64 -13.61
CA MET A 314 -3.05 -16.01 -13.17
C MET A 314 -2.14 -16.44 -12.01
N GLU A 315 -0.86 -16.06 -12.01
CA GLU A 315 0.08 -16.36 -10.92
C GLU A 315 -0.37 -15.70 -9.61
N ALA A 316 -0.87 -14.47 -9.67
CA ALA A 316 -1.41 -13.75 -8.52
C ALA A 316 -2.65 -14.42 -7.90
N LEU A 317 -3.51 -15.03 -8.74
CA LEU A 317 -4.73 -15.73 -8.30
C LEU A 317 -4.49 -17.19 -7.90
N ALA A 318 -3.39 -17.80 -8.34
CA ALA A 318 -3.13 -19.23 -8.15
C ALA A 318 -3.20 -19.70 -6.68
N PRO A 319 -2.64 -18.99 -5.68
CA PRO A 319 -2.70 -19.42 -4.28
C PRO A 319 -4.14 -19.53 -3.76
N GLU A 320 -4.98 -18.53 -4.03
CA GLU A 320 -6.38 -18.49 -3.56
C GLU A 320 -7.22 -19.60 -4.22
N TYR A 321 -6.98 -19.85 -5.51
CA TYR A 321 -7.65 -20.93 -6.22
C TYR A 321 -7.20 -22.32 -5.76
N ALA A 322 -5.91 -22.50 -5.43
CA ALA A 322 -5.39 -23.74 -4.87
C ALA A 322 -5.99 -24.02 -3.48
N GLU A 323 -6.10 -23.00 -2.62
CA GLU A 323 -6.77 -23.11 -1.33
C GLU A 323 -8.26 -23.46 -1.48
N ARG A 324 -8.98 -22.77 -2.37
CA ARG A 324 -10.40 -23.03 -2.64
C ARG A 324 -10.64 -24.45 -3.15
N ALA A 325 -9.81 -24.92 -4.08
CA ALA A 325 -9.87 -26.29 -4.57
C ALA A 325 -9.57 -27.32 -3.46
N GLY A 326 -8.64 -27.01 -2.56
CA GLY A 326 -8.32 -27.83 -1.38
C GLY A 326 -9.47 -27.93 -0.38
N ARG A 327 -10.20 -26.84 -0.12
CA ARG A 327 -11.39 -26.84 0.76
C ARG A 327 -12.54 -27.65 0.16
N MET A 328 -12.81 -27.48 -1.14
CA MET A 328 -13.82 -28.28 -1.86
C MET A 328 -13.50 -29.78 -1.83
N ALA A 329 -12.22 -30.16 -1.96
CA ALA A 329 -11.81 -31.55 -1.87
C ALA A 329 -11.96 -32.16 -0.45
N LYS A 330 -12.00 -31.31 0.58
CA LYS A 330 -12.21 -31.71 1.98
C LYS A 330 -13.67 -31.71 2.42
N GLY A 331 -14.60 -31.26 1.57
CA GLY A 331 -16.03 -31.19 1.91
C GLY A 331 -16.36 -30.09 2.94
N GLU A 332 -15.49 -29.10 3.08
CA GLU A 332 -15.76 -27.89 3.88
C GLU A 332 -16.46 -26.88 2.96
N ASP A 333 -17.79 -26.80 3.05
CA ASP A 333 -18.57 -25.84 2.27
C ASP A 333 -18.19 -24.40 2.66
N CYS A 334 -17.87 -23.58 1.65
CA CYS A 334 -17.70 -22.15 1.84
C CYS A 334 -19.07 -21.49 1.99
N GLU A 335 -19.37 -20.98 3.18
CA GLU A 335 -20.42 -19.98 3.43
C GLU A 335 -19.93 -18.58 3.02
#